data_AF-Q80ZA9-F1
#
_entry.id   AF-Q80ZA9-F1
#
_cell.length_a   1.000
_cell.length_b   1.000
_cell.length_c   1.000
_cell.angle_alpha   90.00
_cell.angle_beta   90.00
_cell.angle_gamma   90.00
#
_symmetry.space_group_name_H-M   'P 1'
#
loop_
_entity.id
_entity.type
_entity.pdbx_description
1 polymer ?
#
loop_
_entity_poly.entity_id
_entity_poly.type
_entity_poly.pdbx_seq_one_letter_code
_entity_poly.pdbx_strand_id
1 'polypeptide(L)'
;MPSKIRINLEENVQYVSMRKALKVKRPRFDVSLVYLTRKFMDLVRSAPGGILDLNKVATKLGVRKRRVYDITNVLDGIELVEKKSKNHIRWIGSDLNNFGAAPQQKKLQAELSDLSAMEDALDELIKDCAQQLLELTDDKENERLAYVTYQDIHGIQAFHEQIVIAVKAPEETRLDVPAPR
;
A
#
# COMPACT_ATOMS: atom_id res chain seq x y z
N MET A 1 -7.15 -69.41 -37.82
CA MET A 1 -7.85 -69.12 -36.54
C MET A 1 -8.60 -67.80 -36.70
N PRO A 2 -9.84 -67.72 -36.16
CA PRO A 2 -11.07 -67.35 -36.87
C PRO A 2 -11.31 -65.82 -37.01
N SER A 3 -11.77 -65.35 -38.18
CA SER A 3 -13.16 -65.04 -38.59
C SER A 3 -13.68 -63.69 -38.05
N LYS A 4 -13.69 -62.61 -38.86
CA LYS A 4 -14.78 -62.16 -39.75
C LYS A 4 -16.11 -61.89 -39.03
N ILE A 5 -16.56 -60.62 -39.09
CA ILE A 5 -17.90 -60.15 -39.52
C ILE A 5 -18.35 -58.92 -38.71
N ARG A 6 -18.48 -57.79 -39.42
CA ARG A 6 -19.45 -56.74 -39.10
C ARG A 6 -20.79 -57.12 -39.72
N ILE A 7 -21.86 -57.13 -38.93
CA ILE A 7 -23.24 -56.91 -39.39
C ILE A 7 -24.04 -56.15 -38.32
N ASN A 8 -24.58 -55.00 -38.75
CA ASN A 8 -25.84 -54.32 -38.46
C ASN A 8 -26.78 -54.93 -37.40
N LEU A 9 -27.31 -54.14 -36.45
CA LEU A 9 -28.40 -53.12 -36.54
C LEU A 9 -29.73 -53.78 -36.11
N GLU A 10 -30.29 -53.24 -35.02
CA GLU A 10 -31.65 -53.45 -34.49
C GLU A 10 -31.94 -54.89 -34.01
N GLU A 11 -32.51 -55.18 -32.84
CA GLU A 11 -33.53 -54.57 -31.97
C GLU A 11 -33.10 -54.84 -30.50
N ASN A 12 -33.47 -54.13 -29.43
CA ASN A 12 -34.83 -53.85 -29.00
C ASN A 12 -34.79 -52.88 -27.78
N VAL A 13 -35.24 -51.65 -28.01
CA VAL A 13 -36.24 -50.91 -27.22
C VAL A 13 -36.28 -51.15 -25.69
N GLN A 14 -35.69 -50.18 -24.97
CA GLN A 14 -36.38 -49.28 -24.03
C GLN A 14 -36.87 -49.78 -22.65
N TYR A 15 -36.81 -48.82 -21.71
CA TYR A 15 -37.33 -48.78 -20.33
C TYR A 15 -36.42 -49.44 -19.28
N VAL A 16 -35.97 -48.79 -18.20
CA VAL A 16 -36.34 -47.49 -17.61
C VAL A 16 -35.33 -47.11 -16.52
N SER A 17 -35.12 -45.80 -16.38
CA SER A 17 -34.82 -45.05 -15.15
C SER A 17 -34.02 -45.74 -14.02
N MET A 18 -32.76 -45.35 -13.84
CA MET A 18 -32.22 -45.03 -12.52
C MET A 18 -31.12 -43.97 -12.64
N ARG A 19 -31.52 -42.69 -12.59
CA ARG A 19 -30.60 -41.58 -12.32
C ARG A 19 -30.13 -41.69 -10.87
N LYS A 20 -29.06 -42.44 -10.60
CA LYS A 20 -28.28 -42.24 -9.36
C LYS A 20 -27.57 -40.89 -9.50
N ALA A 21 -28.09 -39.89 -8.79
CA ALA A 21 -27.46 -38.58 -8.69
C ALA A 21 -26.02 -38.74 -8.18
N LEU A 22 -25.04 -38.53 -9.05
CA LEU A 22 -23.64 -38.40 -8.68
C LEU A 22 -23.53 -37.18 -7.76
N LYS A 23 -23.29 -37.42 -6.47
CA LYS A 23 -22.93 -36.36 -5.52
C LYS A 23 -21.61 -35.77 -5.96
N VAL A 24 -21.66 -34.70 -6.75
CA VAL A 24 -20.52 -33.84 -7.05
C VAL A 24 -19.94 -33.39 -5.71
N LYS A 25 -18.70 -33.81 -5.40
CA LYS A 25 -17.98 -33.30 -4.23
C LYS A 25 -17.75 -31.82 -4.45
N ARG A 26 -18.45 -30.98 -3.68
CA ARG A 26 -18.25 -29.52 -3.71
C ARG A 26 -16.76 -29.22 -3.41
N PRO A 27 -16.09 -28.37 -4.20
CA PRO A 27 -14.70 -28.03 -3.96
C PRO A 27 -14.50 -27.52 -2.53
N ARG A 28 -13.39 -27.91 -1.89
CA ARG A 28 -13.03 -27.54 -0.50
C ARG A 28 -12.99 -26.01 -0.28
N PHE A 29 -12.92 -25.23 -1.37
CA PHE A 29 -12.90 -23.77 -1.39
C PHE A 29 -14.19 -23.12 -0.84
N ASP A 30 -15.35 -23.77 -1.02
CA ASP A 30 -16.67 -23.25 -0.59
C ASP A 30 -16.82 -23.18 0.95
N VAL A 31 -15.87 -23.76 1.69
CA VAL A 31 -15.83 -23.80 3.16
C VAL A 31 -14.61 -23.07 3.73
N SER A 32 -13.84 -22.36 2.88
CA SER A 32 -12.67 -21.61 3.31
C SER A 32 -13.07 -20.42 4.18
N LEU A 33 -12.22 -20.08 5.16
CA LEU A 33 -12.46 -18.93 6.03
C LEU A 33 -12.51 -17.63 5.21
N VAL A 34 -11.65 -17.50 4.19
CA VAL A 34 -11.64 -16.35 3.28
C VAL A 34 -12.99 -16.15 2.58
N TYR A 35 -13.58 -17.23 2.05
CA TYR A 35 -14.90 -17.17 1.41
C TYR A 35 -16.01 -16.79 2.40
N LEU A 36 -15.97 -17.36 3.61
CA LEU A 36 -16.92 -17.04 4.67
C LEU A 36 -16.77 -15.59 5.13
N THR A 37 -15.55 -15.08 5.26
CA THR A 37 -15.27 -13.68 5.60
C THR A 37 -15.82 -12.76 4.52
N ARG A 38 -15.63 -13.05 3.23
CA ARG A 38 -16.22 -12.24 2.15
C ARG A 38 -17.75 -12.15 2.26
N LYS A 39 -18.43 -13.29 2.39
CA LYS A 39 -19.89 -13.31 2.59
C LYS A 39 -20.32 -12.64 3.89
N PHE A 40 -19.52 -12.76 4.94
CA PHE A 40 -19.76 -12.08 6.21
C PHE A 40 -19.70 -10.55 6.03
N MET A 41 -18.73 -10.03 5.28
CA MET A 41 -18.63 -8.59 4.97
C MET A 41 -19.84 -8.09 4.17
N ASP A 42 -20.40 -8.89 3.26
CA ASP A 42 -21.65 -8.55 2.57
C ASP A 42 -22.85 -8.46 3.54
N LEU A 43 -22.88 -9.31 4.57
CA LEU A 43 -23.88 -9.23 5.64
C LEU A 43 -23.68 -8.01 6.53
N VAL A 44 -22.44 -7.60 6.77
CA VAL A 44 -22.14 -6.36 7.50
C VAL A 44 -22.66 -5.15 6.73
N ARG A 45 -22.39 -5.08 5.41
CA ARG A 45 -22.83 -3.97 4.55
C ARG A 45 -24.36 -3.85 4.42
N SER A 46 -25.08 -4.97 4.50
CA SER A 46 -26.55 -5.01 4.42
C SER A 46 -27.26 -4.85 5.77
N ALA A 47 -26.52 -4.87 6.89
CA ALA A 47 -27.10 -4.77 8.22
C ALA A 47 -27.30 -3.29 8.64
N PRO A 48 -28.52 -2.89 9.03
CA PRO A 48 -28.77 -1.51 9.49
C PRO A 48 -28.00 -1.23 10.78
N GLY A 49 -27.19 -0.18 10.79
CA GLY A 49 -26.37 0.24 11.93
C GLY A 49 -25.20 -0.70 12.26
N GLY A 50 -24.79 -1.56 11.31
CA GLY A 50 -23.62 -2.43 11.46
C GLY A 50 -23.75 -3.51 12.54
N ILE A 51 -24.96 -3.79 13.03
CA ILE A 51 -25.19 -4.78 14.10
C ILE A 51 -25.55 -6.13 13.49
N LEU A 52 -24.78 -7.17 13.82
CA LEU A 52 -25.00 -8.53 13.34
C LEU A 52 -25.35 -9.48 14.48
N ASP A 53 -26.42 -10.25 14.26
CA ASP A 53 -26.77 -11.41 15.10
C ASP A 53 -26.02 -12.64 14.60
N LEU A 54 -25.16 -13.20 15.45
CA LEU A 54 -24.31 -14.33 15.13
C LEU A 54 -25.11 -15.60 14.80
N ASN A 55 -26.34 -15.76 15.31
CA ASN A 55 -27.22 -16.87 14.92
C ASN A 55 -27.69 -16.72 13.47
N LYS A 56 -28.16 -15.52 13.11
CA LYS A 56 -28.64 -15.23 11.75
C LYS A 56 -27.52 -15.34 10.73
N VAL A 57 -26.31 -14.88 11.09
CA VAL A 57 -25.11 -15.01 10.26
C VAL A 57 -24.76 -16.48 10.04
N ALA A 58 -24.75 -17.30 11.09
CA ALA A 58 -24.47 -18.74 10.97
C ALA A 58 -25.45 -19.43 10.02
N THR A 59 -26.74 -19.11 10.12
CA THR A 59 -27.79 -19.64 9.23
C THR A 59 -27.61 -19.15 7.78
N LYS A 60 -27.34 -17.85 7.56
CA LYS A 60 -27.15 -17.29 6.21
C LYS A 60 -25.89 -17.81 5.52
N LEU A 61 -24.81 -18.01 6.27
CA LEU A 61 -23.57 -18.59 5.75
C LEU A 61 -23.64 -20.11 5.62
N GLY A 62 -24.66 -20.76 6.19
CA GLY A 62 -24.81 -22.22 6.17
C GLY A 62 -23.73 -22.95 6.97
N VAL A 63 -23.18 -22.31 8.01
CA VAL A 63 -22.07 -22.84 8.81
C VAL A 63 -22.42 -22.90 10.30
N ARG A 64 -21.66 -23.71 11.06
CA ARG A 64 -21.79 -23.77 12.52
C ARG A 64 -21.29 -22.48 13.17
N LYS A 65 -21.86 -22.10 14.33
CA LYS A 65 -21.44 -20.92 15.11
C LYS A 65 -19.94 -20.81 15.34
N ARG A 66 -19.24 -21.94 15.49
CA ARG A 66 -17.78 -21.99 15.66
C ARG A 66 -17.03 -21.26 14.53
N ARG A 67 -17.51 -21.34 13.28
CA ARG A 67 -16.87 -20.67 12.14
C ARG A 67 -17.08 -19.17 12.13
N VAL A 68 -18.22 -18.71 12.64
CA VAL A 68 -18.47 -17.28 12.82
C VAL A 68 -17.50 -16.71 13.85
N TYR A 69 -17.18 -17.45 14.92
CA TYR A 69 -16.17 -17.03 15.91
C TYR A 69 -14.76 -16.93 15.35
N ASP A 70 -14.38 -17.79 14.39
CA ASP A 70 -13.07 -17.63 13.72
C ASP A 70 -12.96 -16.28 13.02
N ILE A 71 -14.06 -15.81 12.40
CA ILE A 71 -14.10 -14.52 11.70
C ILE A 71 -14.12 -13.38 12.73
N THR A 72 -15.01 -13.45 13.73
CA THR A 72 -15.16 -12.36 14.70
C THR A 72 -13.91 -12.20 15.57
N ASN A 73 -13.22 -13.26 15.96
CA ASN A 73 -12.02 -13.16 16.79
C ASN A 73 -10.87 -12.46 16.05
N VAL A 74 -10.74 -12.71 14.75
CA VAL A 74 -9.74 -12.02 13.93
C VAL A 74 -10.12 -10.54 13.79
N LEU A 75 -11.38 -10.25 13.48
CA LEU A 75 -11.86 -8.87 13.34
C LEU A 75 -11.82 -8.08 14.66
N ASP A 76 -12.05 -8.74 15.79
CA ASP A 76 -11.93 -8.19 17.14
C ASP A 76 -10.47 -7.94 17.51
N GLY A 77 -9.57 -8.85 17.14
CA GLY A 77 -8.12 -8.70 17.33
C GLY A 77 -7.48 -7.58 16.50
N ILE A 78 -8.16 -7.10 15.45
CA ILE A 78 -7.77 -5.89 14.68
C ILE A 78 -8.72 -4.71 14.92
N GLU A 79 -9.56 -4.79 15.97
CA GLU A 79 -10.42 -3.70 16.45
C GLU A 79 -11.42 -3.16 15.42
N LEU A 80 -11.91 -4.01 14.50
CA LEU A 80 -12.93 -3.62 13.50
C LEU A 80 -14.37 -3.99 13.92
N VAL A 81 -14.52 -4.80 14.98
CA VAL A 81 -15.81 -5.17 15.56
C VAL A 81 -15.77 -5.04 17.07
N GLU A 82 -16.90 -4.70 17.67
CA GLU A 82 -17.08 -4.69 19.12
C GLU A 82 -18.23 -5.62 19.54
N LYS A 83 -18.14 -6.14 20.77
CA LYS A 83 -19.20 -6.96 21.36
C LYS A 83 -20.28 -6.07 21.98
N LYS A 84 -21.44 -5.97 21.31
CA LYS A 84 -22.58 -5.21 21.82
C LYS A 84 -23.39 -5.98 22.89
N SER A 85 -23.68 -7.25 22.65
CA SER A 85 -24.40 -8.10 23.60
C SER A 85 -24.21 -9.59 23.31
N LYS A 86 -24.81 -10.49 24.10
CA LYS A 86 -24.74 -11.93 23.82
C LYS A 86 -25.34 -12.20 22.44
N ASN A 87 -24.58 -12.89 21.60
CA ASN A 87 -24.90 -13.17 20.19
C ASN A 87 -24.97 -11.94 19.25
N HIS A 88 -24.59 -10.74 19.70
CA HIS A 88 -24.60 -9.56 18.84
C HIS A 88 -23.25 -8.86 18.85
N ILE A 89 -22.75 -8.56 17.66
CA ILE A 89 -21.58 -7.71 17.45
C ILE A 89 -22.01 -6.44 16.71
N ARG A 90 -21.23 -5.37 16.86
CA ARG A 90 -21.34 -4.17 16.05
C ARG A 90 -20.05 -4.00 15.26
N TRP A 91 -20.17 -3.70 13.98
CA TRP A 91 -19.07 -3.24 13.15
C TRP A 91 -18.70 -1.81 13.55
N ILE A 92 -17.43 -1.60 13.93
CA ILE A 92 -16.87 -0.29 14.30
C ILE A 92 -15.81 0.19 13.31
N GLY A 93 -15.39 -0.66 12.37
CA GLY A 93 -14.57 -0.23 11.26
C GLY A 93 -15.25 0.88 10.47
N SER A 94 -14.44 1.76 9.86
CA SER A 94 -14.93 2.80 8.96
C SER A 94 -15.92 2.21 7.94
N ASP A 95 -16.95 2.97 7.58
CA ASP A 95 -18.01 2.54 6.68
C ASP A 95 -17.43 1.78 5.48
N LEU A 96 -17.84 0.52 5.30
CA LEU A 96 -17.37 -0.33 4.19
C LEU A 96 -17.79 0.19 2.81
N ASN A 97 -18.73 1.14 2.77
CA ASN A 97 -19.10 1.91 1.58
C ASN A 97 -18.14 3.09 1.31
N ASN A 98 -17.31 3.43 2.29
CA ASN A 98 -16.40 4.56 2.33
C ASN A 98 -14.93 4.13 2.13
N PHE A 99 -14.69 2.85 1.83
CA PHE A 99 -13.42 2.37 1.25
C PHE A 99 -13.10 2.98 -0.14
N GLY A 100 -13.92 3.92 -0.63
CA GLY A 100 -13.71 4.62 -1.91
C GLY A 100 -14.38 5.99 -2.08
N ALA A 101 -14.81 6.68 -1.03
CA ALA A 101 -15.47 8.00 -1.14
C ALA A 101 -15.40 8.72 0.22
N ALA A 102 -15.32 10.03 0.41
CA ALA A 102 -15.34 11.14 -0.56
C ALA A 102 -14.84 12.52 -0.03
N PRO A 103 -14.59 12.80 1.28
CA PRO A 103 -14.04 14.12 1.65
C PRO A 103 -12.55 14.11 2.05
N GLN A 104 -12.14 13.24 2.97
CA GLN A 104 -10.77 13.27 3.50
C GLN A 104 -9.73 12.81 2.48
N GLN A 105 -10.05 11.80 1.66
CA GLN A 105 -9.17 11.36 0.58
C GLN A 105 -9.01 12.43 -0.51
N LYS A 106 -10.08 13.19 -0.82
CA LYS A 106 -9.98 14.32 -1.76
C LYS A 106 -9.16 15.47 -1.18
N LYS A 107 -9.30 15.76 0.12
CA LYS A 107 -8.48 16.76 0.82
C LYS A 107 -7.00 16.37 0.81
N LEU A 108 -6.70 15.11 1.14
CA LEU A 108 -5.33 14.58 1.10
C LEU A 108 -4.77 14.56 -0.33
N GLN A 109 -5.58 14.23 -1.34
CA GLN A 109 -5.15 14.30 -2.74
C GLN A 109 -4.87 15.73 -3.19
N ALA A 110 -5.69 16.70 -2.76
CA ALA A 110 -5.44 18.12 -3.02
C ALA A 110 -4.14 18.58 -2.32
N GLU A 111 -3.97 18.25 -1.04
CA GLU A 111 -2.74 18.57 -0.29
C GLU A 111 -1.49 17.94 -0.93
N LEU A 112 -1.57 16.69 -1.40
CA LEU A 112 -0.47 16.05 -2.13
C LEU A 112 -0.18 16.75 -3.47
N SER A 113 -1.20 17.20 -4.19
CA SER A 113 -1.02 17.96 -5.43
C SER A 113 -0.38 19.32 -5.17
N ASP A 114 -0.79 20.01 -4.11
CA ASP A 114 -0.24 21.31 -3.72
C ASP A 114 1.23 21.17 -3.29
N LEU A 115 1.53 20.13 -2.51
CA LEU A 115 2.90 19.82 -2.09
C LEU A 115 3.79 19.46 -3.28
N SER A 116 3.30 18.65 -4.22
CA SER A 116 4.03 18.33 -5.45
C SER A 116 4.34 19.57 -6.28
N ALA A 117 3.36 20.47 -6.43
CA ALA A 117 3.59 21.72 -7.16
C ALA A 117 4.59 22.65 -6.46
N MET A 118 4.62 22.64 -5.13
CA MET A 118 5.60 23.38 -4.33
C MET A 118 7.00 22.78 -4.47
N GLU A 119 7.12 21.45 -4.46
CA GLU A 119 8.38 20.73 -4.71
C GLU A 119 8.92 21.06 -6.11
N ASP A 120 8.08 20.95 -7.14
CA ASP A 120 8.46 21.30 -8.53
C ASP A 120 8.94 22.76 -8.64
N ALA A 121 8.28 23.69 -7.95
CA ALA A 121 8.68 25.09 -7.95
C ALA A 121 10.03 25.33 -7.24
N LEU A 122 10.29 24.61 -6.15
CA LEU A 122 11.57 24.68 -5.44
C LEU A 122 12.70 24.08 -6.27
N ASP A 123 12.44 22.96 -6.95
CA ASP A 123 13.43 22.31 -7.82
C ASP A 123 13.81 23.22 -8.99
N GLU A 124 12.85 23.92 -9.61
CA GLU A 124 13.17 24.91 -10.65
C GLU A 124 13.98 26.09 -10.09
N LEU A 125 13.68 26.59 -8.89
CA LEU A 125 14.50 27.64 -8.26
C LEU A 125 15.93 27.17 -7.93
N ILE A 126 16.09 25.94 -7.45
CA ILE A 126 17.40 25.35 -7.18
C ILE A 126 18.19 25.23 -8.48
N LYS A 127 17.54 24.76 -9.55
CA LYS A 127 18.14 24.62 -10.88
C LYS A 127 18.54 25.97 -11.47
N ASP A 128 17.68 26.98 -11.39
CA ASP A 128 17.99 28.33 -11.84
C ASP A 128 19.15 28.95 -11.07
N CYS A 129 19.19 28.74 -9.75
CA CYS A 129 20.29 29.19 -8.90
C CYS A 129 21.62 28.49 -9.26
N ALA A 130 21.58 27.16 -9.43
CA ALA A 130 22.74 26.38 -9.83
C ALA A 130 23.26 26.81 -11.22
N GLN A 131 22.35 27.08 -12.15
CA GLN A 131 22.69 27.56 -13.49
C GLN A 131 23.35 28.95 -13.44
N GLN A 132 22.79 29.88 -12.65
CA GLN A 132 23.38 31.21 -12.46
C GLN A 132 24.77 31.14 -11.83
N LEU A 133 24.96 30.28 -10.82
CA LEU A 133 26.28 30.06 -10.23
C LEU A 133 27.26 29.50 -11.26
N LEU A 134 26.84 28.51 -12.05
CA LEU A 134 27.68 27.92 -13.09
C LEU A 134 28.11 28.97 -14.11
N GLU A 135 27.17 29.76 -14.63
CA GLU A 135 27.44 30.84 -15.59
C GLU A 135 28.41 31.88 -15.02
N LEU A 136 28.26 32.25 -13.75
CA LEU A 136 29.18 33.17 -13.08
C LEU A 136 30.58 32.57 -12.91
N THR A 137 30.67 31.27 -12.59
CA THR A 137 31.96 30.61 -12.33
C THR A 137 32.71 30.15 -13.58
N ASP A 138 32.00 29.87 -14.68
CA ASP A 138 32.59 29.39 -15.95
C ASP A 138 33.00 30.55 -16.89
N ASP A 139 32.55 31.78 -16.59
CA ASP A 139 33.03 32.98 -17.27
C ASP A 139 34.51 33.25 -16.97
N LYS A 140 35.33 33.27 -18.02
CA LYS A 140 36.79 33.47 -17.95
C LYS A 140 37.22 34.82 -17.36
N GLU A 141 36.41 35.86 -17.52
CA GLU A 141 36.70 37.16 -16.89
C GLU A 141 36.46 37.10 -15.37
N ASN A 142 35.41 36.39 -14.96
CA ASN A 142 35.11 36.18 -13.53
C ASN A 142 36.13 35.24 -12.89
N GLU A 143 36.58 34.20 -13.59
CA GLU A 143 37.63 33.30 -13.12
C GLU A 143 38.90 34.07 -12.71
N ARG A 144 39.29 35.08 -13.51
CA ARG A 144 40.45 35.92 -13.22
C ARG A 144 40.24 36.86 -12.01
N LEU A 145 39.00 37.22 -11.72
CA LEU A 145 38.64 38.11 -10.63
C LEU A 145 38.23 37.36 -9.34
N ALA A 146 38.09 36.03 -9.40
CA ALA A 146 37.72 35.17 -8.28
C ALA A 146 38.90 34.89 -7.33
N TYR A 147 39.44 35.96 -6.73
CA TYR A 147 40.47 35.87 -5.69
C TYR A 147 40.12 36.75 -4.50
N VAL A 148 40.75 36.46 -3.37
CA VAL A 148 40.69 37.28 -2.15
C VAL A 148 42.07 37.80 -1.82
N THR A 149 42.15 39.00 -1.26
CA THR A 149 43.42 39.60 -0.85
C THR A 149 43.75 39.30 0.61
N TYR A 150 45.00 39.53 1.00
CA TYR A 150 45.39 39.44 2.41
C TYR A 150 44.59 40.40 3.30
N GLN A 151 44.25 41.60 2.80
CA GLN A 151 43.48 42.58 3.56
C GLN A 151 42.05 42.09 3.81
N ASP A 152 41.44 41.42 2.83
CA ASP A 152 40.09 40.86 2.97
C ASP A 152 40.05 39.78 4.06
N ILE A 153 41.06 38.91 4.10
CA ILE A 153 41.16 37.84 5.11
C ILE A 153 41.48 38.43 6.49
N HIS A 154 42.41 39.38 6.58
CA HIS A 154 42.79 40.03 7.84
C HIS A 154 41.67 40.90 8.42
N GLY A 155 40.78 41.45 7.58
CA GLY A 155 39.62 42.22 8.02
C GLY A 155 38.58 41.40 8.80
N ILE A 156 38.64 40.07 8.74
CA ILE A 156 37.69 39.18 9.41
C ILE A 156 38.04 39.10 10.90
N GLN A 157 37.16 39.66 11.74
CA GLN A 157 37.33 39.69 13.20
C GLN A 157 37.58 38.30 13.81
N ALA A 158 36.95 37.27 13.25
CA ALA A 158 37.08 35.89 13.72
C ALA A 158 38.50 35.30 13.58
N PHE A 159 39.36 35.89 12.73
CA PHE A 159 40.71 35.38 12.45
C PHE A 159 41.83 36.23 13.09
N HIS A 160 41.50 37.21 13.91
CA HIS A 160 42.51 38.03 14.58
C HIS A 160 43.36 37.17 15.53
N GLU A 161 44.67 37.45 15.53
CA GLU A 161 45.68 36.76 16.35
C GLU A 161 45.77 35.24 16.14
N GLN A 162 45.23 34.72 15.02
CA GLN A 162 45.26 33.31 14.67
C GLN A 162 46.14 33.05 13.44
N ILE A 163 46.70 31.84 13.36
CA ILE A 163 47.41 31.39 12.16
C ILE A 163 46.36 30.94 11.14
N VAL A 164 46.30 31.63 10.01
CA VAL A 164 45.41 31.29 8.89
C VAL A 164 46.21 30.57 7.81
N ILE A 165 45.75 29.39 7.43
CA ILE A 165 46.35 28.58 6.36
C ILE A 165 45.31 28.42 5.25
N ALA A 166 45.61 28.93 4.05
CA ALA A 166 44.77 28.74 2.88
C ALA A 166 45.18 27.45 2.15
N VAL A 167 44.26 26.50 2.01
CA VAL A 167 44.49 25.23 1.31
C VAL A 167 43.69 25.25 0.01
N LYS A 168 44.39 25.14 -1.12
CA LYS A 168 43.77 24.93 -2.45
C LYS A 168 44.02 23.48 -2.86
N ALA A 169 42.95 22.72 -3.01
CA ALA A 169 43.00 21.32 -3.41
C ALA A 169 42.03 21.08 -4.58
N PRO A 170 42.31 20.11 -5.46
CA PRO A 170 41.41 19.75 -6.56
C PRO A 170 40.11 19.15 -6.04
N GLU A 171 39.12 19.06 -6.92
CA GLU A 171 37.86 18.36 -6.68
C GLU A 171 38.12 16.93 -6.19
N GLU A 172 37.21 16.40 -5.36
CA GLU A 172 37.29 15.08 -4.74
C GLU A 172 38.39 14.89 -3.66
N THR A 173 39.14 15.94 -3.31
CA THR A 173 40.09 15.88 -2.19
C THR A 173 39.37 15.64 -0.86
N ARG A 174 39.83 14.65 -0.08
CA ARG A 174 39.33 14.37 1.26
C ARG A 174 40.20 15.03 2.32
N LEU A 175 39.55 15.74 3.25
CA LEU A 175 40.19 16.32 4.43
C LEU A 175 39.83 15.47 5.66
N ASP A 176 40.80 14.72 6.17
CA ASP A 176 40.65 13.94 7.39
C ASP A 176 41.21 14.69 8.59
N VAL A 177 40.36 14.97 9.59
CA VAL A 177 40.76 15.58 10.87
C VAL A 177 40.60 14.54 11.97
N PRO A 178 41.67 13.83 12.38
CA PRO A 178 41.58 12.83 13.44
C PRO A 178 41.30 13.50 14.79
N ALA A 179 40.57 12.80 15.66
CA ALA A 179 40.35 13.26 17.03
C ALA A 179 41.69 13.40 17.78
N PRO A 180 41.84 14.41 18.65
CA PRO A 180 43.05 14.57 19.46
C PRO A 180 43.24 13.34 20.36
N ARG A 181 44.50 12.93 20.53
CA ARG A 181 44.90 11.84 21.43
C ARG A 181 44.92 12.29 22.88
#